data_AF-A0A7Y5I2I4-F1
#
_entry.id   AF-A0A7Y5I2I4-F1
#
_cell.length_a   1.000
_cell.length_b   1.000
_cell.length_c   1.000
_cell.angle_alpha   90.00
_cell.angle_beta   90.00
_cell.angle_gamma   90.00
#
_symmetry.space_group_name_H-M   'P 1'
#
loop_
_entity.id
_entity.type
_entity.pdbx_description
1 polymer ?
#
loop_
_entity_poly.entity_id
_entity_poly.type
_entity_poly.pdbx_seq_one_letter_code
_entity_poly.pdbx_strand_id
1 'polypeptide(L)'
;FNPVPGARGSGLGRMLSMLADFKRMQQRMHNKLFIADNAMGVSGGRNLGDAYFGNAESGNFVDMDVLAAGPVVQELSRSFDSYWNNQRAYPVQSLITRKELDALRSSFDASDAATPATPNPTTEPQGQPQGSDAQRAYIWNQEPMDLAQAGLVWAPAAVLVDQPAKIPSDEPNGAVPLPERAPSGASPLSITARKTPGTPAAAPVAGDAATDTVVDGLLQLMGYARKELLIISPYFVPGPDMLQAFAAARARGVRVRVLTNSLASNDAPIAHAGYARHRPDLLALGVELYEMRSEQTSLRGAFSASGGLGGSGASGSSRAMLHTKLLVVDGQLLAVGSMNLDMRSQRQNTEIALLIRSTALSIQVTESIEQALSAQAWQVTLTPEQRLLWRAPQGSGLEDSSTEPDASLPLRLILMLLGPLAPDHLL
;
A
#
# COMPACT_ATOMS: atom_id res chain seq x y z
N PHE A 1 -15.04 0.74 3.47
CA PHE A 1 -15.90 -0.28 2.84
C PHE A 1 -17.20 0.41 2.43
N ASN A 2 -17.58 0.40 1.15
CA ASN A 2 -18.75 1.15 0.65
C ASN A 2 -19.89 0.13 0.39
N PRO A 3 -20.69 -0.26 1.41
CA PRO A 3 -21.81 -1.16 1.15
C PRO A 3 -22.80 -0.45 0.23
N VAL A 4 -23.11 -1.10 -0.90
CA VAL A 4 -24.10 -0.56 -1.84
C VAL A 4 -25.45 -0.51 -1.12
N PRO A 5 -26.14 0.65 -1.05
CA PRO A 5 -27.51 0.70 -0.54
C PRO A 5 -28.41 -0.05 -1.52
N GLY A 6 -28.89 -1.23 -1.14
CA GLY A 6 -29.68 -2.09 -2.02
C GLY A 6 -30.01 -3.44 -1.40
N ALA A 7 -30.74 -4.29 -2.14
CA ALA A 7 -31.22 -5.59 -1.68
C ALA A 7 -30.05 -6.57 -1.42
N ARG A 8 -29.53 -6.58 -0.18
CA ARG A 8 -28.40 -7.44 0.25
C ARG A 8 -28.71 -8.93 0.22
N GLY A 9 -29.99 -9.30 0.25
CA GLY A 9 -30.47 -10.68 0.27
C GLY A 9 -30.65 -11.37 -1.09
N SER A 10 -30.46 -10.68 -2.22
CA SER A 10 -30.60 -11.31 -3.55
C SER A 10 -29.37 -11.09 -4.44
N GLY A 11 -28.87 -12.16 -5.09
CA GLY A 11 -27.74 -12.07 -6.03
C GLY A 11 -28.01 -11.13 -7.20
N LEU A 12 -29.24 -11.13 -7.71
CA LEU A 12 -29.67 -10.29 -8.83
C LEU A 12 -29.79 -8.80 -8.45
N GLY A 13 -30.33 -8.50 -7.25
CA GLY A 13 -30.44 -7.13 -6.74
C GLY A 13 -29.08 -6.50 -6.44
N ARG A 14 -28.09 -7.29 -6.00
CA ARG A 14 -26.70 -6.86 -5.89
C ARG A 14 -26.12 -6.50 -7.26
N MET A 15 -26.31 -7.34 -8.27
CA MET A 15 -25.79 -7.11 -9.62
C MET A 15 -26.38 -5.85 -10.29
N LEU A 16 -27.69 -5.60 -10.15
CA LEU A 16 -28.36 -4.39 -10.66
C LEU A 16 -27.87 -3.11 -9.95
N SER A 17 -27.66 -3.18 -8.62
CA SER A 17 -27.14 -2.04 -7.85
C SER A 17 -25.66 -1.75 -8.19
N MET A 18 -24.88 -2.78 -8.52
CA MET A 18 -23.49 -2.66 -8.97
C MET A 18 -23.35 -1.96 -10.33
N LEU A 19 -24.28 -2.20 -11.27
CA LEU A 19 -24.30 -1.55 -12.58
C LEU A 19 -24.77 -0.09 -12.51
N ALA A 20 -25.71 0.22 -11.62
CA ALA A 20 -26.25 1.58 -11.45
C ALA A 20 -25.30 2.53 -10.71
N ASP A 21 -24.43 2.01 -9.83
CA ASP A 21 -23.61 2.83 -8.92
C ASP A 21 -22.10 2.55 -9.05
N PHE A 22 -21.64 2.31 -10.29
CA PHE A 22 -20.27 1.91 -10.63
C PHE A 22 -19.21 2.90 -10.09
N LYS A 23 -19.48 4.21 -10.13
CA LYS A 23 -18.58 5.27 -9.64
C LYS A 23 -18.38 5.21 -8.12
N ARG A 24 -19.42 4.87 -7.35
CA ARG A 24 -19.37 4.73 -5.89
C ARG A 24 -18.62 3.47 -5.45
N MET A 25 -18.70 2.38 -6.23
CA MET A 25 -17.98 1.13 -5.96
C MET A 25 -16.46 1.26 -6.08
N GLN A 26 -15.98 2.17 -6.92
CA GLN A 26 -14.55 2.37 -7.10
C GLN A 26 -13.91 3.16 -5.95
N GLN A 27 -14.70 3.95 -5.22
CA GLN A 27 -14.25 4.75 -4.09
C GLN A 27 -14.18 3.93 -2.81
N ARG A 28 -13.01 3.90 -2.16
CA ARG A 28 -12.79 3.10 -0.95
C ARG A 28 -11.94 3.83 0.07
N MET A 29 -12.26 3.59 1.33
CA MET A 29 -11.34 3.81 2.44
C MET A 29 -10.16 2.86 2.25
N HIS A 30 -8.96 3.41 2.07
CA HIS A 30 -7.75 2.63 1.88
C HIS A 30 -6.71 2.86 2.99
N ASN A 31 -6.99 3.76 3.93
CA ASN A 31 -6.20 3.99 5.14
C ASN A 31 -6.09 2.71 5.98
N LYS A 32 -4.87 2.33 6.36
CA LYS A 32 -4.64 1.28 7.38
C LYS A 32 -3.98 1.94 8.57
N LEU A 33 -4.73 2.00 9.66
CA LEU A 33 -4.36 2.74 10.85
C LEU A 33 -4.92 2.05 12.09
N PHE A 34 -4.03 1.78 13.04
CA PHE A 34 -4.35 1.30 14.37
C PHE A 34 -3.76 2.27 15.38
N ILE A 35 -4.56 2.79 16.31
CA ILE A 35 -4.10 3.75 17.33
C ILE A 35 -4.54 3.23 18.69
N ALA A 36 -3.60 3.25 19.64
CA ALA A 36 -3.85 2.93 21.04
C ALA A 36 -3.60 4.17 21.89
N ASP A 37 -4.63 4.59 22.64
CA ASP A 37 -4.60 5.68 23.63
C ASP A 37 -4.06 7.03 23.13
N ASN A 38 -4.04 7.26 21.81
CA ASN A 38 -3.33 8.36 21.15
C ASN A 38 -1.82 8.44 21.51
N ALA A 39 -1.26 7.37 22.06
CA ALA A 39 0.13 7.29 22.52
C ALA A 39 1.02 6.54 21.52
N MET A 40 0.48 5.48 20.91
CA MET A 40 1.13 4.67 19.90
C MET A 40 0.20 4.44 18.71
N GLY A 41 0.77 4.30 17.52
CA GLY A 41 0.00 3.96 16.33
C GLY A 41 0.80 3.11 15.35
N VAL A 42 0.10 2.25 14.61
CA VAL A 42 0.65 1.46 13.51
C VAL A 42 -0.03 1.90 12.21
N SER A 43 0.76 2.15 11.17
CA SER A 43 0.25 2.41 9.83
C SER A 43 1.22 1.90 8.76
N GLY A 44 0.68 1.56 7.59
CA GLY A 44 1.43 0.95 6.50
C GLY A 44 0.52 0.35 5.44
N GLY A 45 0.99 -0.71 4.78
CA GLY A 45 0.30 -1.38 3.69
C GLY A 45 -0.62 -2.52 4.11
N ARG A 46 -0.48 -3.04 5.33
CA ARG A 46 -1.06 -4.32 5.74
C ARG A 46 -2.57 -4.24 6.00
N ASN A 47 -3.34 -5.17 5.44
CA ASN A 47 -4.75 -5.38 5.77
C ASN A 47 -4.92 -6.51 6.81
N LEU A 48 -6.14 -6.66 7.35
CA LEU A 48 -6.51 -7.79 8.21
C LEU A 48 -7.09 -8.93 7.36
N GLY A 49 -6.32 -10.01 7.20
CA GLY A 49 -6.75 -11.24 6.52
C GLY A 49 -5.64 -12.29 6.41
N ASP A 50 -6.01 -13.55 6.18
CA ASP A 50 -5.10 -14.71 6.25
C ASP A 50 -3.80 -14.54 5.47
N ALA A 51 -3.88 -14.02 4.23
CA ALA A 51 -2.72 -13.82 3.36
C ALA A 51 -1.69 -12.81 3.91
N TYR A 52 -2.11 -11.89 4.78
CA TYR A 52 -1.23 -10.88 5.39
C TYR A 52 -0.50 -11.43 6.62
N PHE A 53 -1.00 -12.51 7.22
CA PHE A 53 -0.43 -13.16 8.40
C PHE A 53 0.22 -14.51 8.10
N GLY A 54 0.33 -14.90 6.82
CA GLY A 54 0.98 -16.14 6.41
C GLY A 54 0.09 -17.38 6.40
N ASN A 55 -1.22 -17.18 6.53
CA ASN A 55 -2.19 -18.26 6.70
C ASN A 55 -2.88 -18.68 5.38
N ALA A 56 -2.62 -18.00 4.26
CA ALA A 56 -3.23 -18.36 2.99
C ALA A 56 -2.42 -19.47 2.28
N GLU A 57 -3.12 -20.49 1.79
CA GLU A 57 -2.53 -21.58 0.99
C GLU A 57 -2.15 -21.12 -0.44
N SER A 58 -2.94 -20.21 -1.02
CA SER A 58 -2.76 -19.75 -2.40
C SER A 58 -1.62 -18.75 -2.60
N GLY A 59 -1.17 -18.10 -1.53
CA GLY A 59 -0.10 -17.10 -1.54
C GLY A 59 -0.24 -16.06 -0.44
N ASN A 60 0.89 -15.54 0.03
CA ASN A 60 0.99 -14.63 1.16
C ASN A 60 1.65 -13.31 0.79
N PHE A 61 1.20 -12.22 1.41
CA PHE A 61 1.72 -10.89 1.19
C PHE A 61 3.00 -10.62 1.99
N VAL A 62 3.92 -9.88 1.38
CA VAL A 62 5.10 -9.30 2.02
C VAL A 62 4.86 -7.80 2.14
N ASP A 63 4.69 -7.35 3.38
CA ASP A 63 4.25 -5.99 3.68
C ASP A 63 5.06 -5.38 4.83
N MET A 64 5.12 -4.05 4.85
CA MET A 64 5.84 -3.27 5.85
C MET A 64 4.90 -2.25 6.49
N ASP A 65 4.92 -2.22 7.81
CA ASP A 65 4.21 -1.24 8.63
C ASP A 65 5.21 -0.51 9.54
N VAL A 66 4.82 0.68 9.98
CA VAL A 66 5.58 1.48 10.95
C VAL A 66 4.81 1.52 12.26
N LEU A 67 5.46 1.09 13.34
CA LEU A 67 5.05 1.43 14.70
C LEU A 67 5.62 2.79 15.08
N ALA A 68 4.75 3.72 15.41
CA ALA A 68 5.09 5.09 15.77
C ALA A 68 4.64 5.41 17.20
N ALA A 69 5.44 6.21 17.90
CA ALA A 69 5.13 6.79 19.20
C ALA A 69 5.53 8.27 19.21
N GLY A 70 4.85 9.06 20.05
CA GLY A 70 5.13 10.50 20.21
C GLY A 70 4.23 11.40 19.36
N PRO A 71 4.65 12.66 19.09
CA PRO A 71 3.76 13.69 18.54
C PRO A 71 3.08 13.34 17.21
N VAL A 72 3.74 12.54 16.37
CA VAL A 72 3.17 12.09 15.08
C VAL A 72 1.89 11.27 15.26
N VAL A 73 1.71 10.58 16.39
CA VAL A 73 0.49 9.82 16.69
C VAL A 73 -0.72 10.76 16.85
N GLN A 74 -0.50 11.99 17.29
CA GLN A 74 -1.56 12.99 17.36
C GLN A 74 -2.02 13.44 15.97
N GLU A 75 -1.12 13.46 14.97
CA GLU A 75 -1.50 13.69 13.57
C GLU A 75 -2.30 12.52 13.00
N LEU A 76 -1.88 11.28 13.30
CA LEU A 76 -2.62 10.08 12.93
C LEU A 76 -4.03 10.08 13.54
N SER A 77 -4.15 10.44 14.81
CA SER A 77 -5.42 10.51 15.54
C SER A 77 -6.34 11.60 14.96
N ARG A 78 -5.79 12.77 14.62
CA ARG A 78 -6.56 13.82 13.92
C ARG A 78 -7.06 13.37 12.55
N SER A 79 -6.25 12.62 11.80
CA SER A 79 -6.67 12.01 10.54
C SER A 79 -7.84 11.04 10.73
N PHE A 80 -7.77 10.20 11.76
CA PHE A 80 -8.85 9.30 12.13
C PHE A 80 -10.14 10.08 12.43
N ASP A 81 -10.07 11.12 13.26
CA ASP A 81 -11.23 11.94 13.61
C ASP A 81 -11.82 12.65 12.39
N SER A 82 -10.98 13.21 11.50
CA SER A 82 -11.46 13.84 10.26
C SER A 82 -12.22 12.85 9.38
N TYR A 83 -11.70 11.64 9.22
CA TYR A 83 -12.36 10.60 8.43
C TYR A 83 -13.70 10.16 9.04
N TRP A 84 -13.73 9.85 10.34
CA TRP A 84 -14.93 9.31 10.98
C TRP A 84 -16.02 10.34 11.28
N ASN A 85 -15.67 11.62 11.35
CA ASN A 85 -16.65 12.71 11.46
C ASN A 85 -17.08 13.27 10.09
N ASN A 86 -16.59 12.71 8.97
CA ASN A 86 -17.04 13.11 7.64
C ASN A 86 -18.47 12.62 7.35
N GLN A 87 -19.24 13.40 6.57
CA GLN A 87 -20.62 13.07 6.20
C GLN A 87 -20.79 11.71 5.50
N ARG A 88 -19.73 11.15 4.90
CA ARG A 88 -19.77 9.83 4.26
C ARG A 88 -19.56 8.66 5.23
N ALA A 89 -19.20 8.93 6.48
CA ALA A 89 -19.06 7.92 7.53
C ALA A 89 -20.38 7.76 8.29
N TYR A 90 -21.10 6.67 8.03
CA TYR A 90 -22.36 6.35 8.71
C TYR A 90 -22.15 5.19 9.68
N PRO A 91 -22.77 5.22 10.87
CA PRO A 91 -22.77 4.08 11.78
C PRO A 91 -23.34 2.85 11.10
N VAL A 92 -22.73 1.67 11.27
CA VAL A 92 -23.25 0.42 10.67
C VAL A 92 -24.68 0.11 11.11
N GLN A 93 -25.09 0.61 12.27
CA GLN A 93 -26.44 0.50 12.83
C GLN A 93 -27.50 1.23 11.97
N SER A 94 -27.11 2.19 11.13
CA SER A 94 -28.04 2.78 10.15
C SER A 94 -28.31 1.85 8.97
N LEU A 95 -27.47 0.82 8.79
CA LEU A 95 -27.49 -0.09 7.67
C LEU A 95 -28.11 -1.45 8.02
N ILE A 96 -28.37 -1.75 9.28
CA ILE A 96 -28.94 -3.03 9.72
C ILE A 96 -30.12 -2.77 10.65
N THR A 97 -31.14 -3.61 10.57
CA THR A 97 -32.27 -3.53 11.49
C THR A 97 -31.84 -3.99 12.89
N ARG A 98 -32.57 -3.56 13.92
CA ARG A 98 -32.30 -4.01 15.29
C ARG A 98 -32.38 -5.54 15.42
N LYS A 99 -33.34 -6.16 14.74
CA LYS A 99 -33.52 -7.61 14.69
C LYS A 99 -32.31 -8.33 14.10
N GLU A 100 -31.75 -7.82 13.01
CA GLU A 100 -30.54 -8.38 12.40
C GLU A 100 -29.32 -8.21 13.30
N LEU A 101 -29.18 -7.05 13.95
CA LEU A 101 -28.11 -6.83 14.92
C LEU A 101 -28.20 -7.78 16.12
N ASP A 102 -29.39 -7.96 16.69
CA ASP A 102 -29.60 -8.86 17.82
C ASP A 102 -29.36 -10.32 17.40
N ALA A 103 -29.77 -10.72 16.20
CA ALA A 103 -29.46 -12.05 15.65
C ALA A 103 -27.94 -12.27 15.46
N LEU A 104 -27.21 -11.28 14.95
CA LEU A 104 -25.75 -11.33 14.82
C LEU A 104 -25.08 -11.46 16.19
N ARG A 105 -25.52 -10.69 17.19
CA ARG A 105 -25.02 -10.81 18.57
C ARG A 105 -25.26 -12.18 19.15
N SER A 106 -26.49 -12.70 19.06
CA SER A 106 -26.80 -14.05 19.56
C SER A 106 -25.98 -15.13 18.85
N SER A 107 -25.71 -14.97 17.55
CA SER A 107 -24.83 -15.91 16.83
C SER A 107 -23.38 -15.87 17.31
N PHE A 108 -22.88 -14.66 17.64
CA PHE A 108 -21.53 -14.44 18.14
C PHE A 108 -21.39 -14.95 19.58
N ASP A 109 -22.34 -14.62 20.46
CA ASP A 109 -22.38 -15.10 21.85
C ASP A 109 -22.45 -16.63 21.90
N ALA A 110 -23.20 -17.25 20.97
CA ALA A 110 -23.26 -18.71 20.85
C ALA A 110 -21.94 -19.32 20.38
N SER A 111 -21.22 -18.69 19.44
CA SER A 111 -19.88 -19.15 19.02
C SER A 111 -18.83 -18.97 20.10
N ASP A 112 -18.87 -17.85 20.82
CA ASP A 112 -17.97 -17.57 21.94
C ASP A 112 -18.22 -18.54 23.09
N ALA A 113 -19.49 -18.79 23.44
CA ALA A 113 -19.85 -19.75 24.50
C ALA A 113 -19.51 -21.21 24.13
N ALA A 114 -19.46 -21.55 22.84
CA ALA A 114 -19.06 -22.87 22.35
C ALA A 114 -17.53 -23.06 22.36
N THR A 115 -16.75 -22.00 22.56
CA THR A 115 -15.29 -22.03 22.60
C THR A 115 -14.83 -21.90 24.07
N PRO A 116 -14.21 -22.93 24.68
CA PRO A 116 -13.80 -22.83 26.09
C PRO A 116 -12.84 -21.66 26.30
N ALA A 117 -13.24 -20.69 27.11
CA ALA A 117 -12.41 -19.57 27.50
C ALA A 117 -11.29 -20.06 28.44
N THR A 118 -10.18 -20.54 27.87
CA THR A 118 -8.90 -20.54 28.60
C THR A 118 -8.31 -19.14 28.50
N PRO A 119 -8.16 -18.40 29.61
CA PRO A 119 -7.54 -17.09 29.60
C PRO A 119 -6.02 -17.27 29.41
N ASN A 120 -5.60 -17.48 28.17
CA ASN A 120 -4.22 -17.34 27.72
C ASN A 120 -4.25 -16.58 26.39
N PRO A 121 -3.50 -15.48 26.24
CA PRO A 121 -3.55 -14.64 25.03
C PRO A 121 -2.89 -15.29 23.78
N THR A 122 -2.60 -16.59 23.82
CA THR A 122 -1.85 -17.31 22.77
C THR A 122 -2.38 -18.71 22.47
N THR A 123 -3.46 -19.18 23.10
CA THR A 123 -3.96 -20.54 22.81
C THR A 123 -4.72 -20.58 21.49
N GLU A 124 -4.20 -21.40 20.57
CA GLU A 124 -4.82 -21.74 19.29
C GLU A 124 -6.31 -22.12 19.47
N PRO A 125 -7.24 -21.57 18.67
CA PRO A 125 -8.66 -21.95 18.73
C PRO A 125 -8.84 -23.45 18.53
N GLN A 126 -9.71 -24.08 19.32
CA GLN A 126 -10.04 -25.50 19.13
C GLN A 126 -10.85 -25.70 17.83
N GLY A 127 -10.15 -26.15 16.79
CA GLY A 127 -10.65 -26.46 15.45
C GLY A 127 -9.48 -26.78 14.54
N GLN A 128 -9.68 -27.38 13.36
CA GLN A 128 -8.61 -27.45 12.35
C GLN A 128 -8.53 -26.07 11.67
N PRO A 129 -7.50 -25.25 11.91
CA PRO A 129 -7.25 -24.11 11.03
C PRO A 129 -6.89 -24.68 9.65
N GLN A 130 -7.35 -24.03 8.58
CA GLN A 130 -6.82 -24.31 7.25
C GLN A 130 -5.34 -23.85 7.24
N GLY A 131 -4.42 -24.75 6.87
CA GLY A 131 -2.97 -24.47 6.85
C GLY A 131 -2.11 -25.62 7.38
N SER A 132 -0.82 -25.61 7.02
CA SER A 132 0.17 -26.59 7.48
C SER A 132 0.56 -26.39 8.96
N ASP A 133 1.05 -27.44 9.63
CA ASP A 133 1.54 -27.36 11.02
C ASP A 133 2.60 -26.26 11.21
N ALA A 134 3.41 -26.01 10.18
CA ALA A 134 4.41 -24.96 10.18
C ALA A 134 3.81 -23.54 10.11
N GLN A 135 2.70 -23.35 9.37
CA GLN A 135 1.96 -22.09 9.37
C GLN A 135 1.25 -21.85 10.71
N ARG A 136 0.70 -22.90 11.31
CA ARG A 136 0.07 -22.85 12.63
C ARG A 136 1.07 -22.47 13.73
N ALA A 137 2.24 -23.13 13.73
CA ALA A 137 3.32 -22.82 14.65
C ALA A 137 3.84 -21.38 14.47
N TYR A 138 3.88 -20.84 13.24
CA TYR A 138 4.30 -19.47 12.99
C TYR A 138 3.37 -18.41 13.63
N ILE A 139 2.06 -18.66 13.69
CA ILE A 139 1.10 -17.67 14.21
C ILE A 139 0.97 -17.77 15.72
N TRP A 140 0.76 -18.99 16.23
CA TRP A 140 0.37 -19.18 17.63
C TRP A 140 1.54 -19.41 18.59
N ASN A 141 2.72 -19.78 18.06
CA ASN A 141 3.92 -19.90 18.89
C ASN A 141 4.82 -18.67 18.81
N GLN A 142 4.40 -17.60 18.11
CA GLN A 142 5.13 -16.34 18.16
C GLN A 142 4.88 -15.64 19.49
N GLU A 143 5.98 -15.34 20.19
CA GLU A 143 5.92 -14.48 21.36
C GLU A 143 5.51 -13.07 20.93
N PRO A 144 4.54 -12.44 21.63
CA PRO A 144 4.24 -11.03 21.41
C PRO A 144 5.51 -10.20 21.49
N MET A 145 5.64 -9.20 20.62
CA MET A 145 6.78 -8.28 20.64
C MET A 145 6.88 -7.60 22.01
N ASP A 146 8.01 -7.77 22.69
CA ASP A 146 8.33 -6.99 23.89
C ASP A 146 8.71 -5.56 23.48
N LEU A 147 7.73 -4.66 23.57
CA LEU A 147 7.92 -3.24 23.24
C LEU A 147 8.98 -2.55 24.12
N ALA A 148 9.27 -3.07 25.32
CA ALA A 148 10.32 -2.51 26.17
C ALA A 148 11.74 -2.84 25.64
N GLN A 149 11.86 -3.89 24.84
CA GLN A 149 13.11 -4.31 24.20
C GLN A 149 13.19 -3.90 22.72
N ALA A 150 12.10 -3.39 22.15
CA ALA A 150 12.06 -2.96 20.76
C ALA A 150 13.02 -1.79 20.52
N GLY A 151 13.91 -1.93 19.54
CA GLY A 151 14.77 -0.83 19.09
C GLY A 151 13.95 0.25 18.41
N LEU A 152 13.85 1.43 19.04
CA LEU A 152 13.14 2.58 18.50
C LEU A 152 14.11 3.58 17.85
N VAL A 153 13.72 4.11 16.69
CA VAL A 153 14.46 5.16 15.99
C VAL A 153 13.81 6.52 16.27
N TRP A 154 14.54 7.41 16.92
CA TRP A 154 14.11 8.80 17.10
C TRP A 154 14.38 9.61 15.84
N ALA A 155 13.32 10.03 15.15
CA ALA A 155 13.43 10.77 13.90
C ALA A 155 12.30 11.80 13.76
N PRO A 156 12.54 12.95 13.10
CA PRO A 156 11.45 13.82 12.64
C PRO A 156 10.52 13.04 11.73
N ALA A 157 9.23 13.10 12.04
CA ALA A 157 8.19 12.44 11.26
C ALA A 157 7.00 13.39 11.02
N ALA A 158 6.26 13.11 9.96
CA ALA A 158 5.09 13.85 9.52
C ALA A 158 4.07 12.90 8.89
N VAL A 159 2.79 13.29 8.88
CA VAL A 159 1.74 12.53 8.21
C VAL A 159 1.28 13.26 6.95
N LEU A 160 1.26 12.56 5.82
CA LEU A 160 0.46 12.92 4.65
C LEU A 160 -0.84 12.14 4.70
N VAL A 161 -1.96 12.82 4.52
CA VAL A 161 -3.29 12.20 4.54
C VAL A 161 -4.18 12.87 3.50
N ASP A 162 -4.96 12.07 2.79
CA ASP A 162 -5.99 12.59 1.91
C ASP A 162 -7.15 13.15 2.72
N GLN A 163 -7.63 14.33 2.34
CA GLN A 163 -8.88 14.83 2.90
C GLN A 163 -10.02 13.91 2.50
N PRO A 164 -10.92 13.50 3.42
CA PRO A 164 -12.08 12.68 3.06
C PRO A 164 -12.96 13.35 1.98
N ALA A 165 -12.97 14.69 1.94
CA ALA A 165 -13.67 15.51 0.94
C ALA A 165 -13.10 15.44 -0.48
N LYS A 166 -11.91 14.85 -0.69
CA LYS A 166 -11.40 14.43 -2.01
C LYS A 166 -12.45 13.64 -2.79
N ILE A 167 -13.35 12.97 -2.07
CA ILE A 167 -14.47 12.25 -2.63
C ILE A 167 -15.79 13.01 -2.35
N PRO A 168 -16.50 13.51 -3.39
CA PRO A 168 -17.74 14.27 -3.22
C PRO A 168 -18.83 13.50 -2.46
N SER A 169 -19.70 14.23 -1.74
CA SER A 169 -20.90 13.71 -1.08
C SER A 169 -22.03 13.37 -2.08
N ASP A 170 -22.91 12.46 -1.70
CA ASP A 170 -24.00 11.95 -2.57
C ASP A 170 -25.24 12.90 -2.64
N GLU A 171 -25.26 14.02 -1.92
CA GLU A 171 -26.43 14.92 -1.81
C GLU A 171 -26.67 15.76 -3.10
N PRO A 172 -27.87 15.73 -3.70
CA PRO A 172 -28.24 16.60 -4.80
C PRO A 172 -28.68 17.97 -4.27
N ASN A 173 -27.94 19.02 -4.64
CA ASN A 173 -28.08 20.43 -4.22
C ASN A 173 -27.51 20.81 -2.84
N GLY A 174 -26.34 21.46 -2.86
CA GLY A 174 -26.13 22.73 -2.13
C GLY A 174 -26.19 22.72 -0.60
N ALA A 175 -26.13 21.56 0.05
CA ALA A 175 -25.87 21.53 1.48
C ALA A 175 -24.49 22.14 1.73
N VAL A 176 -24.46 23.27 2.43
CA VAL A 176 -23.23 23.91 2.89
C VAL A 176 -22.42 22.83 3.63
N PRO A 177 -21.17 22.53 3.20
CA PRO A 177 -20.32 21.61 3.94
C PRO A 177 -20.34 22.03 5.40
N LEU A 178 -20.56 21.09 6.33
CA LEU A 178 -20.39 21.40 7.75
C LEU A 178 -19.03 22.11 7.89
N PRO A 179 -18.97 23.31 8.49
CA PRO A 179 -17.73 24.05 8.55
C PRO A 179 -16.70 23.14 9.22
N GLU A 180 -15.70 22.77 8.44
CA GLU A 180 -14.59 21.96 8.90
C GLU A 180 -13.90 22.82 9.97
N ARG A 181 -14.16 22.54 11.24
CA ARG A 181 -13.26 22.98 12.30
C ARG A 181 -12.00 22.15 12.13
N ALA A 182 -11.17 22.51 11.15
CA ALA A 182 -9.74 22.29 11.30
C ALA A 182 -9.40 22.89 12.68
N PRO A 183 -8.96 22.09 13.66
CA PRO A 183 -8.55 22.65 14.95
C PRO A 183 -7.50 23.72 14.64
N SER A 184 -7.77 24.94 15.09
CA SER A 184 -6.92 26.11 14.88
C SER A 184 -5.48 25.75 15.26
N GLY A 185 -4.62 25.51 14.26
CA GLY A 185 -3.23 25.08 14.46
C GLY A 185 -2.73 23.98 13.53
N ALA A 186 -3.61 23.23 12.84
CA ALA A 186 -3.17 22.31 11.79
C ALA A 186 -2.83 23.09 10.51
N SER A 187 -1.55 23.41 10.32
CA SER A 187 -1.07 23.76 8.98
C SER A 187 -0.99 22.46 8.17
N PRO A 188 -1.72 22.28 7.05
CA PRO A 188 -1.30 21.29 6.08
C PRO A 188 0.17 21.56 5.77
N LEU A 189 1.00 20.51 5.75
CA LEU A 189 2.41 20.65 5.43
C LEU A 189 2.52 21.19 4.01
N SER A 190 2.69 22.51 3.90
CA SER A 190 3.15 23.13 2.67
C SER A 190 4.62 22.72 2.55
N ILE A 191 4.92 21.77 1.66
CA ILE A 191 6.29 21.37 1.34
C ILE A 191 6.94 22.55 0.62
N THR A 192 7.42 23.52 1.39
CA THR A 192 8.08 24.72 0.90
C THR A 192 9.52 24.38 0.56
N ALA A 193 9.86 24.49 -0.73
CA ALA A 193 11.23 24.35 -1.21
C ALA A 193 12.16 25.30 -0.44
N ARG A 194 13.30 24.81 0.06
CA ARG A 194 14.36 25.72 0.54
C ARG A 194 14.82 26.60 -0.62
N LYS A 195 14.65 27.92 -0.44
CA LYS A 195 15.16 28.97 -1.31
C LYS A 195 16.64 28.74 -1.64
N THR A 196 16.98 28.76 -2.92
CA THR A 196 18.38 28.88 -3.35
C THR A 196 18.87 30.29 -2.98
N PRO A 197 20.03 30.47 -2.31
CA PRO A 197 20.54 31.79 -2.01
C PRO A 197 20.89 32.54 -3.31
N GLY A 198 20.25 33.69 -3.58
CA GLY A 198 20.65 34.59 -4.67
C GLY A 198 19.57 35.03 -5.66
N THR A 199 18.35 34.47 -5.64
CA THR A 199 17.29 34.87 -6.57
C THR A 199 16.42 35.99 -5.99
N PRO A 200 16.20 37.14 -6.68
CA PRO A 200 15.33 38.20 -6.20
C PRO A 200 13.89 37.72 -6.01
N ALA A 201 13.22 38.22 -4.97
CA ALA A 201 11.85 37.84 -4.64
C ALA A 201 10.88 38.35 -5.71
N ALA A 202 10.25 37.42 -6.44
CA ALA A 202 8.92 37.69 -6.99
C ALA A 202 7.92 37.69 -5.81
N ALA A 203 6.98 38.62 -5.82
CA ALA A 203 5.91 38.67 -4.82
C ALA A 203 5.18 37.33 -4.76
N PRO A 204 4.78 36.85 -3.57
CA PRO A 204 4.03 35.60 -3.45
C PRO A 204 2.73 35.74 -4.24
N VAL A 205 2.59 34.94 -5.28
CA VAL A 205 1.30 34.77 -5.96
C VAL A 205 0.43 34.00 -4.98
N ALA A 206 -0.67 34.60 -4.55
CA ALA A 206 -1.64 33.92 -3.70
C ALA A 206 -2.11 32.62 -4.39
N GLY A 207 -1.67 31.47 -3.86
CA GLY A 207 -1.90 30.15 -4.47
C GLY A 207 -0.78 29.13 -4.32
N ASP A 208 0.18 29.31 -3.39
CA ASP A 208 1.22 28.32 -3.11
C ASP A 208 0.58 26.95 -2.80
N ALA A 209 0.82 26.00 -3.71
CA ALA A 209 0.10 24.75 -3.88
C ALA A 209 -0.18 24.01 -2.55
N ALA A 210 -1.46 23.93 -2.18
CA ALA A 210 -1.93 22.86 -1.32
C ALA A 210 -1.72 21.55 -2.09
N THR A 211 -1.04 20.57 -1.49
CA THR A 211 -1.03 19.21 -2.02
C THR A 211 -2.44 18.65 -1.88
N ASP A 212 -3.13 18.41 -3.00
CA ASP A 212 -4.53 17.96 -2.96
C ASP A 212 -4.66 16.51 -2.45
N THR A 213 -3.61 15.69 -2.62
CA THR A 213 -3.61 14.27 -2.24
C THR A 213 -2.25 13.76 -1.72
N VAL A 214 -2.24 12.61 -1.04
CA VAL A 214 -1.02 11.91 -0.61
C VAL A 214 -0.12 11.61 -1.79
N VAL A 215 -0.67 11.09 -2.89
CA VAL A 215 0.11 10.77 -4.10
C VAL A 215 0.74 12.03 -4.68
N ASP A 216 0.01 13.15 -4.75
CA ASP A 216 0.58 14.42 -5.22
C ASP A 216 1.70 14.92 -4.30
N GLY A 217 1.54 14.76 -2.98
CA GLY A 217 2.59 15.03 -2.01
C GLY A 217 3.84 14.17 -2.23
N LEU A 218 3.68 12.87 -2.53
CA LEU A 218 4.81 12.00 -2.88
C LEU A 218 5.47 12.41 -4.20
N LEU A 219 4.71 12.75 -5.23
CA LEU A 219 5.25 13.26 -6.50
C LEU A 219 6.04 14.55 -6.29
N GLN A 220 5.56 15.44 -5.41
CA GLN A 220 6.28 16.65 -5.03
C GLN A 220 7.60 16.30 -4.30
N LEU A 221 7.58 15.31 -3.39
CA LEU A 221 8.79 14.80 -2.73
C LEU A 221 9.82 14.25 -3.73
N MET A 222 9.37 13.53 -4.76
CA MET A 222 10.24 13.07 -5.86
C MET A 222 10.89 14.24 -6.60
N GLY A 223 10.21 15.38 -6.69
CA GLY A 223 10.75 16.63 -7.24
C GLY A 223 11.98 17.16 -6.50
N TYR A 224 12.14 16.84 -5.21
CA TYR A 224 13.28 17.27 -4.40
C TYR A 224 14.48 16.33 -4.45
N ALA A 225 14.32 15.12 -5.00
CA ALA A 225 15.39 14.13 -5.08
C ALA A 225 16.60 14.63 -5.88
N ARG A 226 17.80 14.31 -5.36
CA ARG A 226 19.09 14.73 -5.92
C ARG A 226 19.98 13.57 -6.36
N LYS A 227 19.81 12.39 -5.77
CA LYS A 227 20.67 11.22 -5.98
C LYS A 227 19.85 10.03 -6.40
N GLU A 228 18.82 9.68 -5.63
CA GLU A 228 18.07 8.46 -5.89
C GLU A 228 16.62 8.49 -5.39
N LEU A 229 15.81 7.70 -6.09
CA LEU A 229 14.46 7.31 -5.74
C LEU A 229 14.39 5.79 -5.77
N LEU A 230 13.99 5.19 -4.64
CA LEU A 230 13.62 3.78 -4.57
C LEU A 230 12.14 3.68 -4.21
N ILE A 231 11.38 3.03 -5.09
CA ILE A 231 9.93 2.95 -5.01
C ILE A 231 9.53 1.47 -4.92
N ILE A 232 8.63 1.18 -4.01
CA ILE A 232 7.95 -0.11 -3.94
C ILE A 232 6.44 0.16 -4.00
N SER A 233 5.76 -0.46 -4.96
CA SER A 233 4.31 -0.43 -5.05
C SER A 233 3.83 -1.73 -5.69
N PRO A 234 2.88 -2.46 -5.06
CA PRO A 234 2.43 -3.74 -5.60
C PRO A 234 1.53 -3.60 -6.83
N TYR A 235 0.87 -2.45 -6.94
CA TYR A 235 0.15 -2.02 -8.13
C TYR A 235 0.76 -0.68 -8.54
N PHE A 236 1.43 -0.68 -9.68
CA PHE A 236 2.21 0.45 -10.16
C PHE A 236 1.75 0.80 -11.58
N VAL A 237 0.76 1.68 -11.68
CA VAL A 237 0.19 2.10 -12.96
C VAL A 237 0.47 3.60 -13.11
N PRO A 238 1.62 3.98 -13.68
CA PRO A 238 2.03 5.38 -13.69
C PRO A 238 1.12 6.20 -14.60
N GLY A 239 0.55 7.27 -14.03
CA GLY A 239 -0.13 8.30 -14.79
C GLY A 239 0.81 9.32 -15.42
N PRO A 240 0.28 10.28 -16.21
CA PRO A 240 1.08 11.32 -16.86
C PRO A 240 1.96 12.13 -15.88
N ASP A 241 1.41 12.50 -14.71
CA ASP A 241 2.11 13.29 -13.70
C ASP A 241 3.32 12.55 -13.13
N MET A 242 3.18 11.23 -12.94
CA MET A 242 4.25 10.37 -12.44
C MET A 242 5.34 10.14 -13.49
N LEU A 243 4.94 9.90 -14.75
CA LEU A 243 5.89 9.83 -15.87
C LEU A 243 6.68 11.13 -16.01
N GLN A 244 6.01 12.29 -15.86
CA GLN A 244 6.67 13.59 -15.84
C GLN A 244 7.63 13.75 -14.66
N ALA A 245 7.23 13.32 -13.46
CA ALA A 245 8.09 13.35 -12.28
C ALA A 245 9.36 12.49 -12.47
N PHE A 246 9.23 11.29 -13.06
CA PHE A 246 10.39 10.46 -13.40
C PHE A 246 11.27 11.08 -14.48
N ALA A 247 10.68 11.59 -15.56
CA ALA A 247 11.44 12.28 -16.61
C ALA A 247 12.25 13.46 -16.03
N ALA A 248 11.63 14.26 -15.16
CA ALA A 248 12.29 15.38 -14.50
C ALA A 248 13.40 14.90 -13.55
N ALA A 249 13.19 13.84 -12.77
CA ALA A 249 14.21 13.25 -11.91
C ALA A 249 15.41 12.73 -12.72
N ARG A 250 15.15 11.95 -13.78
CA ARG A 250 16.17 11.39 -14.67
C ARG A 250 16.96 12.48 -15.39
N ALA A 251 16.30 13.58 -15.82
CA ALA A 251 16.98 14.75 -16.38
C ALA A 251 17.93 15.45 -15.40
N ARG A 252 17.69 15.34 -14.09
CA ARG A 252 18.60 15.82 -13.03
C ARG A 252 19.71 14.82 -12.69
N GLY A 253 19.77 13.66 -13.35
CA GLY A 253 20.72 12.59 -13.05
C GLY A 253 20.35 11.75 -11.82
N VAL A 254 19.12 11.85 -11.32
CA VAL A 254 18.64 11.02 -10.20
C VAL A 254 18.45 9.59 -10.67
N ARG A 255 18.97 8.61 -9.92
CA ARG A 255 18.71 7.18 -10.15
C ARG A 255 17.30 6.83 -9.70
N VAL A 256 16.49 6.21 -10.54
CA VAL A 256 15.10 5.83 -10.20
C VAL A 256 14.97 4.32 -10.31
N ARG A 257 14.62 3.66 -9.21
CA ARG A 257 14.37 2.22 -9.12
C ARG A 257 12.94 1.97 -8.66
N VAL A 258 12.24 1.07 -9.34
CA VAL A 258 10.88 0.66 -9.00
C VAL A 258 10.83 -0.85 -8.85
N LEU A 259 10.32 -1.32 -7.72
CA LEU A 259 9.97 -2.71 -7.46
C LEU A 259 8.45 -2.86 -7.43
N THR A 260 7.94 -3.75 -8.27
CA THR A 260 6.50 -4.11 -8.35
C THR A 260 6.34 -5.62 -8.50
N ASN A 261 5.11 -6.11 -8.44
CA ASN A 261 4.81 -7.51 -8.71
C ASN A 261 4.98 -7.85 -10.21
N SER A 262 5.46 -9.05 -10.50
CA SER A 262 5.36 -9.63 -11.85
C SER A 262 3.94 -10.15 -12.09
N LEU A 263 3.62 -10.55 -13.32
CA LEU A 263 2.33 -11.17 -13.62
C LEU A 263 2.04 -12.40 -12.74
N ALA A 264 3.07 -13.15 -12.36
CA ALA A 264 2.95 -14.38 -11.59
C ALA A 264 2.83 -14.17 -10.08
N SER A 265 3.27 -13.01 -9.56
CA SER A 265 3.21 -12.62 -8.14
C SER A 265 2.14 -11.55 -7.88
N ASN A 266 1.10 -11.50 -8.71
CA ASN A 266 0.07 -10.46 -8.67
C ASN A 266 -1.33 -11.09 -8.55
N ASP A 267 -2.15 -10.50 -7.68
CA ASP A 267 -3.56 -10.84 -7.45
C ASP A 267 -4.53 -9.90 -8.20
N ALA A 268 -4.02 -8.86 -8.85
CA ALA A 268 -4.76 -7.92 -9.69
C ALA A 268 -4.22 -7.88 -11.14
N PRO A 269 -4.57 -8.86 -12.00
CA PRO A 269 -4.06 -8.95 -13.37
C PRO A 269 -4.35 -7.71 -14.23
N ILE A 270 -5.46 -6.99 -13.97
CA ILE A 270 -5.82 -5.80 -14.74
C ILE A 270 -4.88 -4.63 -14.40
N ALA A 271 -4.53 -4.44 -13.13
CA ALA A 271 -3.53 -3.45 -12.72
C ALA A 271 -2.16 -3.77 -13.34
N HIS A 272 -1.78 -5.06 -13.38
CA HIS A 272 -0.59 -5.52 -14.10
C HIS A 272 -0.63 -5.14 -15.59
N ALA A 273 -1.78 -5.31 -16.24
CA ALA A 273 -1.93 -4.95 -17.65
C ALA A 273 -1.77 -3.44 -17.88
N GLY A 274 -2.29 -2.61 -16.96
CA GLY A 274 -2.06 -1.16 -16.96
C GLY A 274 -0.59 -0.80 -16.86
N TYR A 275 0.10 -1.38 -15.87
CA TYR A 275 1.55 -1.25 -15.70
C TYR A 275 2.35 -1.70 -16.94
N ALA A 276 2.05 -2.88 -17.46
CA ALA A 276 2.80 -3.52 -18.54
C ALA A 276 2.87 -2.65 -19.80
N ARG A 277 1.84 -1.84 -20.06
CA ARG A 277 1.79 -0.88 -21.18
C ARG A 277 2.83 0.23 -21.05
N HIS A 278 3.19 0.61 -19.84
CA HIS A 278 4.11 1.71 -19.55
C HIS A 278 5.58 1.27 -19.41
N ARG A 279 5.88 -0.05 -19.40
CA ARG A 279 7.25 -0.55 -19.27
C ARG A 279 8.22 0.05 -20.30
N PRO A 280 7.91 0.09 -21.62
CA PRO A 280 8.85 0.61 -22.61
C PRO A 280 9.19 2.09 -22.35
N ASP A 281 8.18 2.89 -22.01
CA ASP A 281 8.35 4.34 -21.74
C ASP A 281 9.17 4.58 -20.47
N LEU A 282 8.91 3.82 -19.39
CA LEU A 282 9.69 3.88 -18.16
C LEU A 282 11.16 3.50 -18.40
N LEU A 283 11.41 2.43 -19.16
CA LEU A 283 12.76 1.98 -19.50
C LEU A 283 13.47 3.00 -20.41
N ALA A 284 12.76 3.61 -21.36
CA ALA A 284 13.27 4.67 -22.22
C ALA A 284 13.65 5.94 -21.42
N LEU A 285 12.93 6.24 -20.34
CA LEU A 285 13.30 7.31 -19.40
C LEU A 285 14.54 6.97 -18.55
N GLY A 286 14.97 5.70 -18.52
CA GLY A 286 16.06 5.21 -17.67
C GLY A 286 15.61 4.88 -16.25
N VAL A 287 14.34 4.56 -16.05
CA VAL A 287 13.85 3.95 -14.80
C VAL A 287 14.30 2.49 -14.76
N GLU A 288 14.88 2.07 -13.65
CA GLU A 288 15.27 0.69 -13.40
C GLU A 288 14.06 -0.07 -12.84
N LEU A 289 13.54 -1.03 -13.61
CA LEU A 289 12.35 -1.79 -13.25
C LEU A 289 12.72 -3.19 -12.75
N TYR A 290 12.14 -3.55 -11.60
CA TYR A 290 12.27 -4.84 -10.98
C TYR A 290 10.89 -5.45 -10.72
N GLU A 291 10.72 -6.70 -11.11
CA GLU A 291 9.46 -7.44 -11.00
C GLU A 291 9.63 -8.67 -10.13
N MET A 292 8.84 -8.74 -9.07
CA MET A 292 8.96 -9.75 -8.03
C MET A 292 8.66 -11.16 -8.55
N ARG A 293 9.50 -12.15 -8.23
CA ARG A 293 9.26 -13.57 -8.50
C ARG A 293 8.13 -14.12 -7.64
N SER A 294 7.44 -15.16 -8.13
CA SER A 294 6.33 -15.77 -7.39
C SER A 294 6.76 -16.76 -6.29
N GLU A 295 8.02 -17.20 -6.27
CA GLU A 295 8.52 -18.21 -5.31
C GLU A 295 9.05 -17.58 -4.01
N GLN A 296 8.71 -18.19 -2.88
CA GLN A 296 9.01 -17.68 -1.54
C GLN A 296 10.26 -18.35 -0.97
N THR A 297 11.44 -18.00 -1.49
CA THR A 297 12.70 -18.45 -0.87
C THR A 297 13.22 -17.32 0.03
N SER A 298 12.69 -17.20 1.26
CA SER A 298 13.25 -16.39 2.37
C SER A 298 13.14 -14.85 2.32
N LEU A 299 12.01 -14.27 1.88
CA LEU A 299 11.81 -12.80 1.81
C LEU A 299 11.49 -12.11 3.13
N ARG A 300 10.83 -12.78 4.08
CA ARG A 300 10.35 -12.15 5.31
C ARG A 300 11.49 -11.63 6.20
N GLY A 301 12.64 -12.28 6.16
CA GLY A 301 13.85 -11.82 6.86
C GLY A 301 14.43 -10.53 6.28
N ALA A 302 14.25 -10.29 4.98
CA ALA A 302 14.76 -9.09 4.32
C ALA A 302 13.97 -7.85 4.75
N PHE A 303 12.65 -7.91 4.88
CA PHE A 303 11.81 -6.73 5.19
C PHE A 303 11.60 -6.45 6.70
N SER A 304 12.25 -7.18 7.60
CA SER A 304 12.19 -6.94 9.05
C SER A 304 13.35 -6.05 9.51
N ALA A 305 13.11 -4.75 9.73
CA ALA A 305 14.12 -3.80 10.22
C ALA A 305 14.44 -3.95 11.73
N SER A 306 13.65 -4.72 12.48
CA SER A 306 14.02 -5.15 13.83
C SER A 306 14.63 -6.54 13.73
N GLY A 307 15.92 -6.69 14.02
CA GLY A 307 16.69 -7.96 13.94
C GLY A 307 16.25 -9.04 14.94
N GLY A 308 14.96 -9.39 14.96
CA GLY A 308 14.41 -10.50 15.73
C GLY A 308 14.73 -11.85 15.07
N LEU A 309 14.96 -12.87 15.91
CA LEU A 309 15.44 -14.20 15.55
C LEU A 309 14.71 -14.80 14.35
N GLY A 310 15.48 -15.20 13.35
CA GLY A 310 15.00 -15.96 12.20
C GLY A 310 14.38 -17.28 12.64
N GLY A 311 13.06 -17.39 12.48
CA GLY A 311 12.36 -18.65 12.54
C GLY A 311 12.76 -19.52 11.35
N SER A 312 13.43 -20.62 11.63
CA SER A 312 13.82 -21.66 10.69
C SER A 312 12.61 -22.31 10.02
N GLY A 313 12.61 -22.35 8.69
CA GLY A 313 12.08 -23.46 7.89
C GLY A 313 10.60 -23.82 8.02
N ALA A 314 9.78 -23.26 7.13
CA ALA A 314 8.52 -23.86 6.72
C ALA A 314 8.53 -23.99 5.19
N SER A 315 8.92 -25.16 4.69
CA SER A 315 8.78 -25.54 3.27
C SER A 315 7.30 -25.78 2.97
N GLY A 316 6.54 -24.70 2.78
CA GLY A 316 5.21 -24.71 2.19
C GLY A 316 5.22 -23.85 0.93
N SER A 317 4.81 -24.40 -0.21
CA SER A 317 4.86 -23.78 -1.53
C SER A 317 3.80 -22.70 -1.73
N SER A 318 3.71 -21.70 -0.86
CA SER A 318 2.80 -20.57 -1.04
C SER A 318 3.50 -19.45 -1.83
N ARG A 319 2.81 -18.85 -2.80
CA ARG A 319 3.36 -17.74 -3.61
C ARG A 319 3.64 -16.51 -2.73
N ALA A 320 4.75 -15.81 -2.95
CA ALA A 320 5.01 -14.53 -2.32
C ALA A 320 4.50 -13.39 -3.21
N MET A 321 3.76 -12.44 -2.64
CA MET A 321 3.25 -11.26 -3.35
C MET A 321 3.65 -10.01 -2.59
N LEU A 322 4.25 -9.04 -3.26
CA LEU A 322 4.57 -7.77 -2.65
C LEU A 322 3.27 -7.04 -2.31
N HIS A 323 3.22 -6.40 -1.14
CA HIS A 323 2.15 -5.46 -0.81
C HIS A 323 2.64 -4.18 -0.10
N THR A 324 3.95 -4.08 0.15
CA THR A 324 4.62 -2.90 0.68
C THR A 324 4.40 -1.68 -0.22
N LYS A 325 4.03 -0.53 0.35
CA LYS A 325 4.01 0.76 -0.35
C LYS A 325 5.00 1.73 0.28
N LEU A 326 6.06 2.00 -0.46
CA LEU A 326 7.25 2.64 0.08
C LEU A 326 7.92 3.56 -0.94
N LEU A 327 8.40 4.70 -0.46
CA LEU A 327 9.27 5.61 -1.21
C LEU A 327 10.47 5.97 -0.33
N VAL A 328 11.68 5.77 -0.85
CA VAL A 328 12.92 6.29 -0.27
C VAL A 328 13.45 7.39 -1.18
N VAL A 329 13.72 8.56 -0.60
CA VAL A 329 14.34 9.70 -1.31
C VAL A 329 15.74 9.93 -0.75
N ASP A 330 16.74 9.86 -1.63
CA ASP A 330 18.16 10.14 -1.37
C ASP A 330 18.77 9.39 -0.18
N GLY A 331 18.18 8.27 0.24
CA GLY A 331 18.59 7.52 1.44
C GLY A 331 18.40 8.31 2.74
N GLN A 332 17.50 9.29 2.78
CA GLN A 332 17.31 10.19 3.92
C GLN A 332 15.86 10.36 4.36
N LEU A 333 14.91 10.24 3.43
CA LEU A 333 13.49 10.35 3.70
C LEU A 333 12.81 9.05 3.28
N LEU A 334 12.08 8.47 4.22
CA LEU A 334 11.25 7.29 4.03
C LEU A 334 9.79 7.71 4.06
N ALA A 335 8.99 7.26 3.10
CA ALA A 335 7.54 7.34 3.16
C ALA A 335 6.98 5.92 3.15
N VAL A 336 6.20 5.57 4.18
CA VAL A 336 5.50 4.27 4.29
C VAL A 336 4.03 4.55 4.50
N GLY A 337 3.15 3.85 3.78
CA GLY A 337 1.73 4.13 3.89
C GLY A 337 0.84 3.14 3.15
N SER A 338 -0.39 3.58 2.88
CA SER A 338 -1.40 2.76 2.23
C SER A 338 -1.46 2.94 0.71
N MET A 339 -0.92 4.03 0.18
CA MET A 339 -1.04 4.47 -1.19
C MET A 339 -0.32 3.56 -2.20
N ASN A 340 -1.05 3.01 -3.16
CA ASN A 340 -0.41 2.51 -4.36
C ASN A 340 -0.05 3.70 -5.26
N LEU A 341 0.96 3.53 -6.10
CA LEU A 341 1.31 4.50 -7.12
C LEU A 341 0.51 4.23 -8.39
N ASP A 342 -0.80 4.51 -8.31
CA ASP A 342 -1.78 4.39 -9.39
C ASP A 342 -2.77 5.58 -9.39
N MET A 343 -3.52 5.71 -10.49
CA MET A 343 -4.47 6.81 -10.69
C MET A 343 -5.65 6.72 -9.72
N ARG A 344 -6.02 5.50 -9.32
CA ARG A 344 -7.09 5.27 -8.35
C ARG A 344 -6.73 5.78 -6.95
N SER A 345 -5.54 5.51 -6.46
CA SER A 345 -5.04 6.04 -5.19
C SER A 345 -4.91 7.56 -5.26
N GLN A 346 -4.48 8.10 -6.41
CA GLN A 346 -4.44 9.54 -6.62
C GLN A 346 -5.83 10.18 -6.59
N ARG A 347 -6.89 9.55 -7.13
CA ARG A 347 -8.16 10.27 -7.38
C ARG A 347 -9.39 9.77 -6.60
N GLN A 348 -9.40 8.53 -6.15
CA GLN A 348 -10.64 7.85 -5.74
C GLN A 348 -10.58 7.21 -4.35
N ASN A 349 -9.38 6.88 -3.87
CA ASN A 349 -9.20 6.35 -2.52
C ASN A 349 -8.81 7.47 -1.55
N THR A 350 -9.11 7.26 -0.28
CA THR A 350 -8.43 7.98 0.80
C THR A 350 -7.19 7.20 1.19
N GLU A 351 -6.06 7.88 1.27
CA GLU A 351 -4.76 7.31 1.62
C GLU A 351 -4.12 8.02 2.82
N ILE A 352 -3.16 7.35 3.45
CA ILE A 352 -2.32 7.89 4.52
C ILE A 352 -0.87 7.42 4.34
N ALA A 353 0.09 8.29 4.62
CA ALA A 353 1.51 7.96 4.62
C ALA A 353 2.26 8.65 5.77
N LEU A 354 3.12 7.90 6.43
CA LEU A 354 4.10 8.41 7.38
C LEU A 354 5.39 8.77 6.64
N LEU A 355 5.79 10.04 6.72
CA LEU A 355 7.07 10.54 6.28
C LEU A 355 8.05 10.52 7.46
N ILE A 356 9.20 9.89 7.31
CA ILE A 356 10.20 9.70 8.36
C ILE A 356 11.55 10.12 7.81
N ARG A 357 12.12 11.20 8.36
CA ARG A 357 13.44 11.67 7.96
C ARG A 357 14.51 11.02 8.83
N SER A 358 15.04 9.89 8.39
CA SER A 358 16.11 9.16 9.06
C SER A 358 17.02 8.47 8.05
N THR A 359 18.29 8.87 8.02
CA THR A 359 19.30 8.23 7.17
C THR A 359 19.55 6.79 7.60
N ALA A 360 19.63 6.52 8.91
CA ALA A 360 19.87 5.17 9.41
C ALA A 360 18.75 4.20 9.01
N LEU A 361 17.49 4.60 9.21
CA LEU A 361 16.34 3.78 8.84
C LEU A 361 16.23 3.63 7.32
N SER A 362 16.47 4.71 6.56
CA SER A 362 16.41 4.68 5.09
C SER A 362 17.48 3.74 4.50
N ILE A 363 18.71 3.77 5.01
CA ILE A 363 19.78 2.86 4.59
C ILE A 363 19.40 1.43 4.92
N GLN A 364 18.97 1.15 6.15
CA GLN A 364 18.59 -0.19 6.57
C GLN A 364 17.49 -0.77 5.69
N VAL A 365 16.42 -0.01 5.45
CA VAL A 365 15.33 -0.44 4.57
C VAL A 365 15.82 -0.62 3.13
N THR A 366 16.68 0.26 2.63
CA THR A 366 17.24 0.14 1.28
C THR A 366 18.09 -1.11 1.13
N GLU A 367 18.98 -1.41 2.07
CA GLU A 367 19.83 -2.62 2.04
C GLU A 367 19.00 -3.91 2.05
N SER A 368 18.00 -3.96 2.91
CA SER A 368 16.98 -4.99 2.96
C SER A 368 16.29 -5.22 1.61
N ILE A 369 15.89 -4.14 0.94
CA ILE A 369 15.24 -4.19 -0.38
C ILE A 369 16.22 -4.64 -1.45
N GLU A 370 17.45 -4.11 -1.48
CA GLU A 370 18.46 -4.49 -2.46
C GLU A 370 18.79 -5.98 -2.40
N GLN A 371 18.83 -6.56 -1.19
CA GLN A 371 18.97 -8.00 -1.03
C GLN A 371 17.80 -8.75 -1.67
N ALA A 372 16.56 -8.30 -1.45
CA ALA A 372 15.38 -8.89 -2.08
C ALA A 372 15.39 -8.74 -3.61
N LEU A 373 15.79 -7.58 -4.13
CA LEU A 373 15.94 -7.32 -5.57
C LEU A 373 16.95 -8.28 -6.21
N SER A 374 18.13 -8.40 -5.60
CA SER A 374 19.23 -9.20 -6.17
C SER A 374 18.92 -10.69 -6.22
N ALA A 375 18.13 -11.20 -5.26
CA ALA A 375 17.85 -12.62 -5.14
C ALA A 375 16.50 -13.05 -5.76
N GLN A 376 15.51 -12.16 -5.80
CA GLN A 376 14.11 -12.56 -6.00
C GLN A 376 13.31 -11.66 -6.94
N ALA A 377 13.97 -10.77 -7.67
CA ALA A 377 13.31 -9.96 -8.69
C ALA A 377 13.94 -10.16 -10.07
N TRP A 378 13.08 -10.23 -11.08
CA TRP A 378 13.49 -10.09 -12.48
C TRP A 378 13.81 -8.63 -12.76
N GLN A 379 14.97 -8.34 -13.34
CA GLN A 379 15.25 -6.99 -13.84
C GLN A 379 14.72 -6.86 -15.27
N VAL A 380 13.77 -5.94 -15.49
CA VAL A 380 13.21 -5.71 -16.83
C VAL A 380 14.12 -4.75 -17.58
N THR A 381 14.50 -5.13 -18.79
CA THR A 381 15.41 -4.36 -19.66
C THR A 381 14.91 -4.37 -21.10
N LEU A 382 15.48 -3.49 -21.94
CA LEU A 382 15.28 -3.52 -23.38
C LEU A 382 16.50 -4.14 -24.08
N THR A 383 16.27 -5.02 -25.06
CA THR A 383 17.30 -5.49 -25.98
C THR A 383 17.68 -4.37 -26.97
N PRO A 384 18.80 -4.49 -27.71
CA PRO A 384 19.14 -3.54 -28.77
C PRO A 384 18.03 -3.35 -29.81
N GLU A 385 17.20 -4.37 -30.04
CA GLU A 385 16.03 -4.33 -30.93
C GLU A 385 14.76 -3.78 -30.27
N GLN A 386 14.86 -3.10 -29.12
CA GLN A 386 13.74 -2.50 -28.38
C GLN A 386 12.68 -3.52 -27.94
N ARG A 387 13.08 -4.76 -27.65
CA ARG A 387 12.20 -5.80 -27.08
C ARG A 387 12.43 -5.94 -25.59
N LEU A 388 11.37 -6.27 -24.84
CA LEU A 388 11.49 -6.52 -23.40
C LEU A 388 12.28 -7.81 -23.13
N LEU A 389 13.16 -7.76 -22.14
CA LEU A 389 13.94 -8.87 -21.63
C LEU A 389 13.92 -8.84 -20.10
N TRP A 390 13.45 -9.92 -19.48
CA TRP A 390 13.50 -10.13 -18.04
C TRP A 390 14.78 -10.86 -17.69
N ARG A 391 15.72 -10.17 -17.05
CA ARG A 391 16.98 -10.76 -16.61
C ARG A 391 16.80 -11.49 -15.31
N ALA A 392 17.31 -12.72 -15.26
CA ALA A 392 17.23 -13.55 -14.07
C ALA A 392 18.04 -12.95 -12.91
N PRO A 393 17.59 -13.09 -11.65
CA PRO A 393 18.38 -12.70 -10.50
C PRO A 393 19.72 -13.44 -10.48
N GLN A 394 20.79 -12.75 -10.12
CA GLN A 394 22.14 -13.31 -10.18
C GLN A 394 22.28 -14.51 -9.22
N GLY A 395 22.83 -15.62 -9.71
CA GLY A 395 23.00 -16.83 -8.91
C GLY A 395 21.73 -17.66 -8.70
N SER A 396 20.61 -17.29 -9.34
CA SER A 396 19.35 -18.07 -9.28
C SER A 396 19.39 -19.37 -10.10
N GLY A 397 20.32 -19.48 -11.07
CA GLY A 397 20.36 -20.60 -12.01
C GLY A 397 19.27 -20.58 -13.09
N LEU A 398 18.47 -19.51 -13.14
CA LEU A 398 17.44 -19.30 -14.15
C LEU A 398 18.03 -18.60 -15.38
N GLU A 399 17.40 -18.84 -16.53
CA GLU A 399 17.70 -18.15 -17.77
C GLU A 399 16.88 -16.86 -17.90
N ASP A 400 17.41 -15.90 -18.64
CA ASP A 400 16.68 -14.70 -19.03
C ASP A 400 15.45 -15.06 -19.88
N SER A 401 14.35 -14.33 -19.69
CA SER A 401 13.11 -14.57 -20.42
C SER A 401 12.77 -13.42 -21.35
N SER A 402 12.32 -13.75 -22.57
CA SER A 402 11.76 -12.80 -23.54
C SER A 402 10.24 -12.61 -23.41
N THR A 403 9.64 -13.26 -22.43
CA THR A 403 8.20 -13.20 -22.13
C THR A 403 7.97 -13.08 -20.62
N GLU A 404 6.77 -12.68 -20.20
CA GLU A 404 6.39 -12.60 -18.77
C GLU A 404 6.79 -13.87 -18.00
N PRO A 405 7.82 -13.83 -17.14
CA PRO A 405 8.32 -15.02 -16.46
C PRO A 405 7.31 -15.54 -15.44
N ASP A 406 7.44 -16.82 -15.06
CA ASP A 406 6.66 -17.49 -14.00
C ASP A 406 5.12 -17.56 -14.24
N ALA A 407 4.58 -16.89 -15.26
CA ALA A 407 3.15 -16.84 -15.59
C ALA A 407 2.75 -17.94 -16.58
N SER A 408 1.55 -18.51 -16.40
CA SER A 408 1.02 -19.55 -17.30
C SER A 408 0.58 -18.98 -18.66
N LEU A 409 0.66 -19.78 -19.72
CA LEU A 409 0.22 -19.37 -21.07
C LEU A 409 -1.23 -18.85 -21.13
N PRO A 410 -2.22 -19.49 -20.46
CA PRO A 410 -3.59 -18.96 -20.46
C PRO A 410 -3.70 -17.57 -19.82
N LEU A 411 -2.99 -17.33 -18.72
CA LEU A 411 -3.01 -16.04 -18.03
C LEU A 411 -2.44 -14.93 -18.92
N ARG A 412 -1.34 -15.22 -19.63
CA ARG A 412 -0.74 -14.29 -20.60
C ARG A 412 -1.70 -13.95 -21.75
N LEU A 413 -2.40 -14.96 -22.28
CA LEU A 413 -3.37 -14.77 -23.37
C LEU A 413 -4.57 -13.91 -22.94
N ILE A 414 -5.12 -14.15 -21.75
CA ILE A 414 -6.22 -13.34 -21.20
C ILE A 414 -5.80 -11.88 -21.09
N LEU A 415 -4.58 -11.60 -20.59
CA LEU A 415 -4.09 -10.23 -20.50
C LEU A 415 -3.81 -9.59 -21.85
N MET A 416 -3.32 -10.34 -22.83
CA MET A 416 -3.13 -9.81 -24.19
C MET A 416 -4.46 -9.36 -24.81
N LEU A 417 -5.57 -10.07 -24.49
CA LEU A 417 -6.90 -9.75 -24.99
C LEU A 417 -7.58 -8.61 -24.21
N LEU A 418 -7.48 -8.61 -22.88
CA LEU A 418 -8.21 -7.66 -22.01
C LEU A 418 -7.41 -6.41 -21.66
N GLY A 419 -6.08 -6.48 -21.68
CA GLY A 419 -5.19 -5.38 -21.30
C GLY A 419 -5.39 -4.09 -22.08
N PRO A 420 -5.61 -4.12 -23.42
CA PRO A 420 -5.92 -2.93 -24.20
C PRO A 420 -7.27 -2.28 -23.87
N LEU A 421 -8.19 -3.01 -23.22
CA LEU A 421 -9.56 -2.56 -22.94
C LEU A 421 -9.72 -1.94 -21.54
N ALA A 422 -8.68 -2.01 -20.69
CA ALA A 422 -8.72 -1.48 -19.33
C ALA A 422 -8.01 -0.12 -19.26
N PRO A 423 -8.73 1.01 -19.19
CA PRO A 423 -8.12 2.33 -19.21
C PRO A 423 -7.49 2.70 -17.86
N ASP A 424 -6.36 3.41 -17.89
CA ASP A 424 -5.52 3.73 -16.72
C ASP A 424 -6.26 4.43 -15.59
N HIS A 425 -7.26 5.26 -15.91
CA HIS A 425 -8.04 5.99 -14.91
C HIS A 425 -8.98 5.11 -14.06
N LEU A 426 -9.17 3.85 -14.46
CA LEU A 426 -9.94 2.85 -13.71
C LEU A 426 -9.03 1.90 -12.91
N LEU A 427 -7.70 2.03 -13.05
CA LEU A 427 -6.71 1.13 -12.46
C LEU A 427 -5.97 1.78 -11.29
#